data_AF-A0A2R6M080-F1
#
_entry.id   AF-A0A2R6M080-F1
#
_cell.length_a   1.000
_cell.length_b   1.000
_cell.length_c   1.000
_cell.angle_alpha   90.00
_cell.angle_beta   90.00
_cell.angle_gamma   90.00
#
_symmetry.space_group_name_H-M   'P 1'
#
loop_
_entity.id
_entity.type
_entity.pdbx_description
1 polymer ?
#
loop_
_entity_poly.entity_id
_entity_poly.type
_entity_poly.pdbx_seq_one_letter_code
_entity_poly.pdbx_strand_id
1 'polypeptide(L)'
;MAEDDARDHTATTRTQPSDAFGALGNDLRTAVLRTLADEEPCSFATLSERSDADTSAGFAYHLRQLDGKFIRQREDERYELTTAGREAVRTMAAGSVTDSVDHEPIALDEQCPRCREENLQLAVADNVAAVACAGCGAGVLELPVPPGGYRSRRSESIPDAVDGYHRHRIRSFADGVCPDCGGASAGTVRRVESDERGSDEADDDVWPPGEV
;
A
#
# COMPACT_ATOMS: atom_id res chain seq x y z
N MET A 1 -9.81 -40.69 25.57
CA MET A 1 -9.63 -40.39 24.13
C MET A 1 -8.93 -39.06 24.06
N ALA A 2 -7.79 -39.03 23.38
CA ALA A 2 -6.78 -37.98 23.48
C ALA A 2 -7.33 -36.61 23.04
N GLU A 3 -7.09 -35.61 23.89
CA GLU A 3 -7.07 -34.20 23.49
C GLU A 3 -5.75 -34.00 22.73
N ASP A 4 -5.85 -33.85 21.42
CA ASP A 4 -4.71 -33.63 20.54
C ASP A 4 -4.30 -32.15 20.67
N ASP A 5 -3.32 -31.94 21.54
CA ASP A 5 -2.63 -30.69 21.81
C ASP A 5 -1.85 -30.29 20.55
N ALA A 6 -2.52 -29.60 19.62
CA ALA A 6 -1.97 -29.08 18.39
C ALA A 6 -0.87 -28.05 18.71
N ARG A 7 0.34 -28.54 18.90
CA ARG A 7 1.56 -27.76 19.07
C ARG A 7 1.69 -26.79 17.90
N ASP A 8 1.60 -25.49 18.17
CA ASP A 8 1.97 -24.45 17.21
C ASP A 8 3.43 -24.65 16.79
N HIS A 9 3.65 -25.08 15.55
CA HIS A 9 4.97 -25.38 14.97
C HIS A 9 5.64 -24.13 14.37
N THR A 10 5.12 -22.93 14.63
CA THR A 10 5.60 -21.72 13.98
C THR A 10 6.68 -21.04 14.81
N ALA A 11 7.96 -21.32 14.52
CA ALA A 11 9.05 -20.51 15.03
C ALA A 11 9.02 -19.12 14.39
N THR A 12 8.58 -18.10 15.15
CA THR A 12 8.51 -16.71 14.68
C THR A 12 9.69 -15.91 15.22
N THR A 13 10.59 -15.47 14.35
CA THR A 13 11.61 -14.47 14.71
C THR A 13 11.01 -13.07 14.58
N ARG A 14 10.90 -12.35 15.71
CA ARG A 14 10.29 -11.01 15.75
C ARG A 14 11.37 -9.94 15.97
N THR A 15 11.49 -9.01 15.02
CA THR A 15 12.21 -7.75 15.22
C THR A 15 11.24 -6.69 15.69
N GLN A 16 11.71 -5.71 16.48
CA GLN A 16 10.89 -4.53 16.76
C GLN A 16 10.63 -3.72 15.48
N PRO A 17 9.42 -3.17 15.30
CA PRO A 17 9.11 -2.31 14.15
C PRO A 17 10.09 -1.13 14.02
N SER A 18 10.44 -0.49 15.14
CA SER A 18 11.39 0.63 15.18
C SER A 18 12.75 0.27 14.58
N ASP A 19 13.25 -0.93 14.84
CA ASP A 19 14.56 -1.36 14.32
C ASP A 19 14.44 -1.67 12.82
N ALA A 20 13.30 -2.20 12.38
CA ALA A 20 13.02 -2.45 10.97
C ALA A 20 12.97 -1.14 10.17
N PHE A 21 12.20 -0.16 10.65
CA PHE A 21 12.11 1.16 10.03
C PHE A 21 13.43 1.92 10.17
N GLY A 22 14.12 1.82 11.31
CA GLY A 22 15.43 2.39 11.53
C GLY A 22 16.50 1.82 10.59
N ALA A 23 16.38 0.55 10.18
CA ALA A 23 17.23 -0.05 9.16
C ALA A 23 16.97 0.52 7.75
N LEU A 24 15.75 0.98 7.46
CA LEU A 24 15.37 1.56 6.17
C LEU A 24 15.43 3.09 6.13
N GLY A 25 15.51 3.77 7.27
CA GLY A 25 15.58 5.24 7.37
C GLY A 25 16.93 5.84 6.96
N ASN A 26 17.43 5.48 5.78
CA ASN A 26 18.66 6.02 5.18
C ASN A 26 18.69 5.73 3.68
N ASP A 27 18.99 6.75 2.88
CA ASP A 27 18.87 6.71 1.42
C ASP A 27 19.81 5.71 0.76
N LEU A 28 21.03 5.55 1.27
CA LEU A 28 21.98 4.57 0.76
C LEU A 28 21.43 3.14 0.93
N ARG A 29 20.85 2.85 2.11
CA ARG A 29 20.25 1.54 2.38
C ARG A 29 19.03 1.25 1.50
N THR A 30 18.17 2.23 1.26
CA THR A 30 17.03 2.06 0.33
C THR A 30 17.49 1.94 -1.12
N ALA A 31 18.56 2.64 -1.52
CA ALA A 31 19.18 2.52 -2.84
C ALA A 31 19.77 1.11 -3.08
N VAL A 32 20.38 0.48 -2.07
CA VAL A 32 20.83 -0.91 -2.15
C VAL A 32 19.67 -1.85 -2.43
N LEU A 33 18.55 -1.69 -1.72
CA LEU A 33 17.34 -2.50 -1.91
C LEU A 33 16.77 -2.34 -3.33
N ARG A 34 16.71 -1.10 -3.84
CA ARG A 34 16.25 -0.81 -5.21
C ARG A 34 17.18 -1.42 -6.26
N THR A 35 18.50 -1.29 -6.08
CA THR A 35 19.49 -1.91 -6.96
C THR A 35 19.30 -3.41 -7.07
N LEU A 36 19.07 -4.09 -5.94
CA LEU A 36 18.80 -5.53 -5.91
C LEU A 36 17.46 -5.92 -6.52
N ALA A 37 16.46 -5.03 -6.50
CA ALA A 37 15.18 -5.29 -7.16
C ALA A 37 15.27 -5.20 -8.68
N ASP A 38 16.16 -4.34 -9.19
CA ASP A 38 16.44 -4.23 -10.63
C ASP A 38 17.33 -5.37 -11.12
N GLU A 39 18.31 -5.77 -10.30
CA GLU A 39 19.26 -6.82 -10.64
C GLU A 39 19.71 -7.57 -9.37
N GLU A 40 19.42 -8.88 -9.29
CA GLU A 40 19.94 -9.75 -8.24
C GLU A 40 20.29 -11.14 -8.79
N PRO A 41 21.25 -11.85 -8.17
CA PRO A 41 22.04 -11.41 -7.02
C PRO A 41 23.20 -10.48 -7.41
N CYS A 42 23.62 -9.55 -6.56
CA CYS A 42 24.76 -8.64 -6.83
C CYS A 42 25.96 -8.90 -5.91
N SER A 43 27.18 -8.69 -6.41
CA SER A 43 28.37 -8.71 -5.56
C SER A 43 28.45 -7.46 -4.67
N PHE A 44 29.26 -7.52 -3.61
CA PHE A 44 29.57 -6.31 -2.81
C PHE A 44 30.11 -5.17 -3.67
N ALA A 45 31.02 -5.48 -4.60
CA ALA A 45 31.62 -4.48 -5.49
C ALA A 45 30.57 -3.79 -6.35
N THR A 46 29.68 -4.57 -6.97
CA THR A 46 28.57 -4.05 -7.79
C THR A 46 27.64 -3.13 -7.00
N LEU A 47 27.27 -3.53 -5.77
CA LEU A 47 26.40 -2.69 -4.94
C LEU A 47 27.12 -1.43 -4.44
N SER A 48 28.41 -1.54 -4.10
CA SER A 48 29.22 -0.40 -3.67
C SER A 48 29.41 0.62 -4.81
N GLU A 49 29.68 0.15 -6.03
CA GLU A 49 29.87 0.99 -7.23
C GLU A 49 28.59 1.76 -7.60
N ARG A 50 27.42 1.19 -7.33
CA ARG A 50 26.11 1.83 -7.57
C ARG A 50 25.59 2.64 -6.38
N SER A 51 26.36 2.73 -5.31
CA SER A 51 25.97 3.48 -4.10
C SER A 51 26.68 4.83 -4.01
N ASP A 52 26.05 5.80 -3.36
CA ASP A 52 26.65 7.10 -3.04
C ASP A 52 27.51 7.06 -1.76
N ALA A 53 28.12 5.90 -1.45
CA ALA A 53 28.93 5.75 -0.25
C ALA A 53 30.30 6.43 -0.40
N ASP A 54 30.69 7.25 0.57
CA ASP A 54 32.01 7.90 0.56
C ASP A 54 33.19 6.91 0.66
N THR A 55 32.97 5.77 1.33
CA THR A 55 34.02 4.78 1.58
C THR A 55 33.46 3.36 1.53
N SER A 56 34.29 2.39 1.13
CA SER A 56 33.93 0.97 1.18
C SER A 56 33.62 0.50 2.61
N ALA A 57 34.27 1.07 3.63
CA ALA A 57 34.01 0.75 5.03
C ALA A 57 32.63 1.25 5.48
N GLY A 58 32.25 2.47 5.08
CA GLY A 58 30.91 3.02 5.30
C GLY A 58 29.84 2.22 4.58
N PHE A 59 30.08 1.86 3.30
CA PHE A 59 29.18 1.00 2.55
C PHE A 59 28.98 -0.36 3.26
N ALA A 60 30.06 -1.00 3.70
CA ALA A 60 29.99 -2.26 4.44
C ALA A 60 29.21 -2.14 5.75
N TYR A 61 29.29 -1.00 6.44
CA TYR A 61 28.45 -0.75 7.62
C TYR A 61 26.96 -0.74 7.24
N HIS A 62 26.57 0.01 6.21
CA HIS A 62 25.18 0.06 5.77
C HIS A 62 24.65 -1.29 5.28
N LEU A 63 25.46 -2.05 4.56
CA LEU A 63 25.08 -3.37 4.08
C LEU A 63 24.81 -4.35 5.23
N ARG A 64 25.64 -4.32 6.29
CA ARG A 64 25.42 -5.12 7.51
C ARG A 64 24.13 -4.76 8.26
N GLN A 65 23.66 -3.52 8.18
CA GLN A 65 22.39 -3.11 8.79
C GLN A 65 21.17 -3.70 8.08
N LEU A 66 21.34 -4.14 6.83
CA LEU A 66 20.28 -4.76 6.02
C LEU A 66 20.32 -6.29 6.06
N ASP A 67 21.51 -6.85 6.24
CA ASP A 67 21.76 -8.28 6.16
C ASP A 67 21.02 -9.08 7.24
N GLY A 68 20.62 -10.29 6.88
CA GLY A 68 19.80 -11.18 7.71
C GLY A 68 18.31 -10.82 7.78
N LYS A 69 17.92 -9.58 7.44
CA LYS A 69 16.51 -9.15 7.47
C LYS A 69 15.95 -8.75 6.12
N PHE A 70 16.58 -7.79 5.45
CA PHE A 70 16.08 -7.26 4.16
C PHE A 70 16.84 -7.88 3.00
N ILE A 71 18.14 -8.12 3.18
CA ILE A 71 18.98 -8.84 2.22
C ILE A 71 19.54 -10.09 2.88
N ARG A 72 20.02 -11.03 2.06
CA ARG A 72 20.84 -12.14 2.53
C ARG A 72 22.04 -12.31 1.62
N GLN A 73 23.19 -12.63 2.21
CA GLN A 73 24.35 -13.09 1.46
C GLN A 73 24.22 -14.59 1.14
N ARG A 74 24.50 -14.96 -0.10
CA ARG A 74 24.55 -16.33 -0.60
C ARG A 74 25.95 -16.93 -0.39
N GLU A 75 26.08 -18.23 -0.63
CA GLU A 75 27.36 -18.95 -0.57
C GLU A 75 28.42 -18.42 -1.55
N ASP A 76 27.99 -17.84 -2.68
CA ASP A 76 28.87 -17.23 -3.69
C ASP A 76 29.19 -15.75 -3.39
N GLU A 77 29.00 -15.32 -2.15
CA GLU A 77 29.29 -13.97 -1.64
C GLU A 77 28.45 -12.85 -2.29
N ARG A 78 27.38 -13.20 -3.03
CA ARG A 78 26.44 -12.25 -3.63
C ARG A 78 25.21 -12.05 -2.75
N TYR A 79 24.61 -10.87 -2.84
CA TYR A 79 23.45 -10.46 -2.06
C TYR A 79 22.18 -10.52 -2.91
N GLU A 80 21.07 -10.89 -2.28
CA GLU A 80 19.72 -10.86 -2.86
C GLU A 80 18.69 -10.41 -1.82
N LEU A 81 17.51 -10.02 -2.28
CA LEU A 81 16.41 -9.62 -1.41
C LEU A 81 15.77 -10.83 -0.73
N THR A 82 15.58 -10.72 0.58
CA THR A 82 14.64 -11.56 1.34
C THR A 82 13.19 -11.18 0.98
N THR A 83 12.21 -11.93 1.48
CA THR A 83 10.78 -11.56 1.35
C THR A 83 10.49 -10.16 1.91
N ALA A 84 11.05 -9.82 3.07
CA ALA A 84 10.88 -8.50 3.69
C ALA A 84 11.54 -7.39 2.86
N GLY A 85 12.72 -7.66 2.26
CA GLY A 85 13.36 -6.74 1.32
C GLY A 85 12.49 -6.47 0.08
N ARG A 86 11.90 -7.52 -0.50
CA ARG A 86 10.98 -7.38 -1.64
C ARG A 86 9.73 -6.60 -1.29
N GLU A 87 9.17 -6.84 -0.10
CA GLU A 87 8.02 -6.07 0.39
C GLU A 87 8.36 -4.59 0.56
N ALA A 88 9.49 -4.28 1.19
CA ALA A 88 9.95 -2.90 1.34
C ALA A 88 10.13 -2.20 -0.01
N VAL A 89 10.73 -2.86 -1.00
CA VAL A 89 10.86 -2.28 -2.35
C VAL A 89 9.50 -2.08 -3.02
N ARG A 90 8.58 -3.04 -2.92
CA ARG A 90 7.23 -2.86 -3.48
C ARG A 90 6.50 -1.67 -2.86
N THR A 91 6.60 -1.49 -1.54
CA THR A 91 6.01 -0.34 -0.83
C THR A 91 6.63 0.98 -1.30
N MET A 92 7.97 1.03 -1.45
CA MET A 92 8.65 2.21 -1.99
C MET A 92 8.22 2.50 -3.45
N ALA A 93 8.15 1.48 -4.30
CA ALA A 93 7.74 1.63 -5.69
C ALA A 93 6.26 2.02 -5.83
N ALA A 94 5.40 1.56 -4.92
CA ALA A 94 4.01 1.97 -4.85
C ALA A 94 3.86 3.44 -4.44
N GLY A 95 4.83 4.00 -3.71
CA GLY A 95 4.80 5.36 -3.18
C GLY A 95 4.00 5.52 -1.89
N SER A 96 3.48 4.43 -1.33
CA SER A 96 2.51 4.43 -0.23
C SER A 96 2.98 5.15 1.05
N VAL A 97 4.26 5.47 1.17
CA VAL A 97 4.84 6.16 2.32
C VAL A 97 5.64 7.41 1.92
N THR A 98 5.63 7.79 0.65
CA THR A 98 6.43 8.91 0.11
C THR A 98 5.62 9.92 -0.68
N ASP A 99 4.53 9.49 -1.32
CA ASP A 99 3.81 10.31 -2.30
C ASP A 99 2.35 10.49 -1.87
N SER A 100 1.80 11.67 -2.20
CA SER A 100 0.38 11.98 -2.10
C SER A 100 -0.10 12.45 -3.46
N VAL A 101 -1.24 11.91 -3.91
CA VAL A 101 -1.81 12.17 -5.23
C VAL A 101 -3.21 12.71 -5.06
N ASP A 102 -3.42 13.88 -5.65
CA ASP A 102 -4.73 14.47 -5.87
C ASP A 102 -5.05 14.45 -7.36
N HIS A 103 -6.33 14.31 -7.70
CA HIS A 103 -6.79 14.31 -9.08
C HIS A 103 -8.16 14.98 -9.18
N GLU A 104 -8.31 15.85 -10.18
CA GLU A 104 -9.55 16.55 -10.51
C GLU A 104 -10.70 15.55 -10.75
N PRO A 105 -11.95 15.88 -10.38
CA PRO A 105 -13.08 14.99 -10.59
C PRO A 105 -13.25 14.50 -12.03
N ILE A 106 -13.43 13.20 -12.17
CA ILE A 106 -13.70 12.49 -13.43
C ILE A 106 -15.18 12.11 -13.44
N ALA A 107 -15.92 12.58 -14.44
CA ALA A 107 -17.30 12.16 -14.64
C ALA A 107 -17.37 10.67 -15.00
N LEU A 108 -18.30 9.95 -14.37
CA LEU A 108 -18.62 8.56 -14.65
C LEU A 108 -19.89 8.46 -15.51
N ASP A 109 -20.09 7.32 -16.15
CA ASP A 109 -21.29 7.09 -16.98
C ASP A 109 -22.51 6.71 -16.14
N GLU A 110 -22.30 6.25 -14.90
CA GLU A 110 -23.34 5.79 -13.99
C GLU A 110 -24.11 6.94 -13.34
N GLN A 111 -25.44 6.86 -13.38
CA GLN A 111 -26.33 7.76 -12.66
C GLN A 111 -26.29 7.49 -11.14
N CYS A 112 -26.45 8.56 -10.36
CA CYS A 112 -26.56 8.46 -8.92
C CYS A 112 -27.75 7.56 -8.51
N PRO A 113 -27.54 6.50 -7.70
CA PRO A 113 -28.62 5.61 -7.29
C PRO A 113 -29.63 6.28 -6.35
N ARG A 114 -29.28 7.43 -5.75
CA ARG A 114 -30.10 8.17 -4.79
C ARG A 114 -31.03 9.18 -5.44
N CYS A 115 -30.50 10.16 -6.19
CA CYS A 115 -31.33 11.17 -6.85
C CYS A 115 -31.73 10.79 -8.27
N ARG A 116 -30.90 10.01 -8.99
CA ARG A 116 -31.08 9.65 -10.41
C ARG A 116 -31.13 10.84 -11.38
N GLU A 117 -30.66 12.01 -10.94
CA GLU A 117 -30.67 13.23 -11.75
C GLU A 117 -29.30 13.50 -12.37
N GLU A 118 -28.22 13.22 -11.63
CA GLU A 118 -26.84 13.48 -12.04
C GLU A 118 -26.05 12.18 -12.13
N ASN A 119 -25.00 12.20 -12.96
CA ASN A 119 -24.00 11.15 -13.00
C ASN A 119 -23.05 11.25 -11.80
N LEU A 120 -22.47 10.12 -11.43
CA LEU A 120 -21.43 10.04 -10.41
C LEU A 120 -20.12 10.65 -10.94
N GLN A 121 -19.27 11.06 -10.00
CA GLN A 121 -17.92 11.53 -10.27
C GLN A 121 -16.94 10.82 -9.36
N LEU A 122 -15.74 10.54 -9.87
CA LEU A 122 -14.61 10.05 -9.10
C LEU A 122 -13.62 11.18 -8.86
N ALA A 123 -13.29 11.44 -7.60
CA ALA A 123 -12.19 12.34 -7.22
C ALA A 123 -11.11 11.56 -6.48
N VAL A 124 -9.88 12.05 -6.52
CA VAL A 124 -8.78 11.49 -5.72
C VAL A 124 -8.21 12.59 -4.86
N ALA A 125 -8.08 12.33 -3.56
CA ALA A 125 -7.40 13.20 -2.62
C ALA A 125 -6.63 12.36 -1.61
N ASP A 126 -5.39 12.74 -1.31
CA ASP A 126 -4.48 11.97 -0.47
C ASP A 126 -4.45 10.46 -0.80
N ASN A 127 -4.40 10.15 -2.10
CA ASN A 127 -4.44 8.79 -2.64
C ASN A 127 -5.75 8.01 -2.43
N VAL A 128 -6.79 8.63 -1.88
CA VAL A 128 -8.10 8.02 -1.67
C VAL A 128 -8.99 8.33 -2.87
N ALA A 129 -9.43 7.28 -3.57
CA ALA A 129 -10.41 7.40 -4.63
C ALA A 129 -11.81 7.40 -4.02
N ALA A 130 -12.52 8.52 -4.17
CA ALA A 130 -13.88 8.67 -3.71
C ALA A 130 -14.82 8.77 -4.91
N VAL A 131 -16.02 8.20 -4.81
CA VAL A 131 -17.09 8.30 -5.81
C VAL A 131 -18.32 8.91 -5.14
N ALA A 132 -18.79 10.03 -5.66
CA ALA A 132 -19.97 10.71 -5.15
C ALA A 132 -20.80 11.37 -6.26
N CYS A 133 -22.01 11.81 -5.90
CA CYS A 133 -22.88 12.60 -6.76
C CYS A 133 -22.73 14.09 -6.47
N ALA A 134 -22.32 14.89 -7.47
CA ALA A 134 -22.18 16.34 -7.33
C ALA A 134 -23.51 17.07 -7.08
N GLY A 135 -24.64 16.53 -7.57
CA GLY A 135 -25.95 17.16 -7.42
C GLY A 135 -26.56 17.03 -6.01
N CYS A 136 -26.44 15.85 -5.39
CA CYS A 136 -27.06 15.58 -4.09
C CYS A 136 -26.07 15.26 -2.96
N GLY A 137 -24.76 15.32 -3.22
CA GLY A 137 -23.68 15.07 -2.25
C GLY A 137 -23.58 13.62 -1.76
N ALA A 138 -24.29 12.67 -2.39
CA ALA A 138 -24.30 11.30 -1.91
C ALA A 138 -22.99 10.58 -2.27
N GLY A 139 -22.17 10.28 -1.25
CA GLY A 139 -21.04 9.37 -1.35
C GLY A 139 -21.49 7.93 -1.61
N VAL A 140 -20.78 7.23 -2.49
CA VAL A 140 -21.04 5.85 -2.91
C VAL A 140 -19.88 4.93 -2.52
N LEU A 141 -18.65 5.41 -2.68
CA LEU A 141 -17.44 4.62 -2.47
C LEU A 141 -16.33 5.54 -1.99
N GLU A 142 -15.48 5.03 -1.11
CA GLU A 142 -14.23 5.67 -0.74
C GLU A 142 -13.22 4.56 -0.44
N LEU A 143 -12.14 4.49 -1.21
CA LEU A 143 -11.15 3.43 -1.11
C LEU A 143 -9.73 3.95 -1.39
N PRO A 144 -8.73 3.58 -0.58
CA PRO A 144 -7.34 3.97 -0.81
C PRO A 144 -6.73 3.18 -1.97
N VAL A 145 -6.04 3.88 -2.87
CA VAL A 145 -5.23 3.27 -3.93
C VAL A 145 -3.81 3.83 -3.83
N PRO A 146 -2.76 3.00 -3.81
CA PRO A 146 -1.39 3.51 -3.76
C PRO A 146 -1.09 4.49 -4.90
N PRO A 147 -0.20 5.48 -4.71
CA PRO A 147 0.18 6.46 -5.74
C PRO A 147 0.55 5.85 -7.10
N GLY A 148 1.23 4.70 -7.10
CA GLY A 148 1.56 3.94 -8.31
C GLY A 148 0.35 3.51 -9.15
N GLY A 149 -0.84 3.43 -8.54
CA GLY A 149 -2.11 3.17 -9.22
C GLY A 149 -2.59 4.36 -10.06
N TYR A 150 -2.19 5.58 -9.73
CA TYR A 150 -2.53 6.80 -10.47
C TYR A 150 -1.42 7.25 -11.43
N ARG A 151 -0.15 6.99 -11.08
CA ARG A 151 1.02 7.40 -11.88
C ARG A 151 0.94 6.93 -13.33
N SER A 152 1.31 7.82 -14.25
CA SER A 152 1.39 7.54 -15.69
C SER A 152 0.09 7.09 -16.36
N ARG A 153 -1.06 7.26 -15.69
CA ARG A 153 -2.38 7.02 -16.27
C ARG A 153 -2.99 8.28 -16.84
N ARG A 154 -3.80 8.11 -17.87
CA ARG A 154 -4.73 9.17 -18.30
C ARG A 154 -5.93 9.16 -17.37
N SER A 155 -6.52 10.32 -17.13
CA SER A 155 -7.64 10.51 -16.23
C SER A 155 -8.79 9.54 -16.50
N GLU A 156 -9.13 9.28 -17.77
CA GLU A 156 -10.24 8.40 -18.15
C GLU A 156 -10.00 6.92 -17.78
N SER A 157 -8.75 6.53 -17.49
CA SER A 157 -8.39 5.16 -17.12
C SER A 157 -8.27 4.95 -15.61
N ILE A 158 -8.45 6.00 -14.79
CA ILE A 158 -8.39 5.89 -13.34
C ILE A 158 -9.57 5.07 -12.79
N PRO A 159 -10.83 5.28 -13.19
CA PRO A 159 -11.95 4.48 -12.67
C PRO A 159 -11.76 2.97 -12.86
N ASP A 160 -11.34 2.54 -14.05
CA ASP A 160 -11.04 1.14 -14.35
C ASP A 160 -9.87 0.60 -13.49
N ALA A 161 -8.87 1.43 -13.21
CA ALA A 161 -7.75 1.06 -12.36
C ALA A 161 -8.18 0.87 -10.90
N VAL A 162 -9.04 1.75 -10.38
CA VAL A 162 -9.61 1.63 -9.03
C VAL A 162 -10.46 0.36 -8.91
N ASP A 163 -11.37 0.13 -9.87
CA ASP A 163 -12.19 -1.08 -9.91
C ASP A 163 -11.31 -2.35 -9.99
N GLY A 164 -10.36 -2.39 -10.92
CA GLY A 164 -9.45 -3.53 -11.08
C GLY A 164 -8.62 -3.82 -9.83
N TYR A 165 -8.14 -2.78 -9.14
CA TYR A 165 -7.38 -2.92 -7.90
C TYR A 165 -8.23 -3.48 -6.76
N HIS A 166 -9.46 -2.99 -6.58
CA HIS A 166 -10.29 -3.37 -5.43
C HIS A 166 -11.17 -4.60 -5.64
N ARG A 167 -11.59 -4.92 -6.88
CA ARG A 167 -12.51 -6.03 -7.15
C ARG A 167 -12.02 -7.36 -6.58
N HIS A 168 -10.74 -7.68 -6.75
CA HIS A 168 -10.14 -8.90 -6.20
C HIS A 168 -9.86 -8.81 -4.69
N ARG A 169 -9.55 -7.62 -4.18
CA ARG A 169 -9.31 -7.37 -2.74
C ARG A 169 -10.60 -7.52 -1.92
N ILE A 170 -11.71 -6.98 -2.42
CA ILE A 170 -13.05 -7.15 -1.84
C ILE A 170 -13.44 -8.63 -1.84
N ARG A 171 -13.13 -9.36 -2.92
CA ARG A 171 -13.36 -10.81 -2.95
C ARG A 171 -12.57 -11.54 -1.87
N SER A 172 -11.29 -11.22 -1.69
CA SER A 172 -10.47 -11.78 -0.61
C SER A 172 -11.11 -11.55 0.76
N PHE A 173 -11.59 -10.33 1.03
CA PHE A 173 -12.31 -10.02 2.27
C PHE A 173 -13.57 -10.87 2.44
N ALA A 174 -14.36 -11.05 1.37
CA ALA A 174 -15.57 -11.88 1.40
C ALA A 174 -15.25 -13.38 1.64
N ASP A 175 -14.07 -13.83 1.22
CA ASP A 175 -13.56 -15.18 1.47
C ASP A 175 -12.90 -15.33 2.87
N GLY A 176 -12.95 -14.29 3.70
CA GLY A 176 -12.46 -14.31 5.08
C GLY A 176 -10.95 -14.07 5.23
N VAL A 177 -10.30 -13.50 4.21
CA VAL A 177 -8.87 -13.18 4.22
C VAL A 177 -8.63 -11.70 3.93
N CYS A 178 -7.98 -11.00 4.85
CA CYS A 178 -7.54 -9.62 4.63
C CYS A 178 -6.51 -9.54 3.49
N PRO A 179 -6.76 -8.77 2.41
CA PRO A 179 -5.84 -8.61 1.29
C PRO A 179 -4.58 -7.80 1.63
N ASP A 180 -4.51 -7.16 2.80
CA ASP A 180 -3.34 -6.39 3.24
C ASP A 180 -2.36 -7.20 4.07
N CYS A 181 -2.85 -7.98 5.03
CA CYS A 181 -2.02 -8.71 5.98
C CYS A 181 -2.19 -10.23 5.94
N GLY A 182 -3.12 -10.75 5.12
CA GLY A 182 -3.43 -12.19 5.07
C GLY A 182 -4.15 -12.73 6.31
N GLY A 183 -4.49 -11.86 7.27
CA GLY A 183 -5.19 -12.24 8.49
C GLY A 183 -6.64 -12.65 8.24
N ALA A 184 -7.20 -13.45 9.16
CA ALA A 184 -8.61 -13.82 9.12
C ALA A 184 -9.50 -12.57 9.23
N SER A 185 -10.54 -12.50 8.41
CA SER A 185 -11.53 -11.42 8.41
C SER A 185 -12.96 -11.97 8.50
N ALA A 186 -13.85 -11.19 9.09
CA ALA A 186 -15.28 -11.48 9.15
C ALA A 186 -16.06 -10.16 8.98
N GLY A 187 -17.21 -10.23 8.30
CA GLY A 187 -18.04 -9.06 8.01
C GLY A 187 -19.52 -9.36 8.22
N THR A 188 -20.26 -8.34 8.65
CA THR A 188 -21.73 -8.39 8.75
C THR A 188 -22.31 -7.14 8.13
N VAL A 189 -23.33 -7.30 7.29
CA VAL A 189 -24.08 -6.17 6.74
C VAL A 189 -25.25 -5.87 7.66
N ARG A 190 -25.38 -4.61 8.08
CA ARG A 190 -26.53 -4.11 8.85
C ARG A 190 -27.14 -2.94 8.12
N ARG A 191 -28.46 -2.81 8.22
CA ARG A 191 -29.16 -1.63 7.75
C ARG A 191 -28.91 -0.51 8.75
N VAL A 192 -28.51 0.66 8.27
CA VAL A 192 -28.47 1.88 9.08
C VAL A 192 -29.90 2.40 9.18
N GLU A 193 -30.43 2.48 10.40
CA GLU A 193 -31.72 3.10 10.68
C GLU A 193 -31.52 4.63 10.77
N SER A 194 -32.50 5.41 10.30
CA SER A 194 -32.36 6.82 9.92
C SER A 194 -31.93 7.78 11.04
N ASP A 195 -31.98 7.35 12.31
CA ASP A 195 -31.78 8.22 13.48
C ASP A 195 -30.38 8.12 14.07
N GLU A 196 -29.50 7.27 13.51
CA GLU A 196 -28.08 7.14 13.89
C GLU A 196 -27.12 7.75 12.87
N ARG A 197 -27.61 8.56 11.92
CA ARG A 197 -26.76 9.67 11.45
C ARG A 197 -26.65 10.60 12.65
N GLY A 198 -25.72 10.27 13.55
CA GLY A 198 -25.25 11.21 14.54
C GLY A 198 -25.02 12.53 13.81
N SER A 199 -25.30 13.61 14.51
CA SER A 199 -24.58 14.84 14.26
C SER A 199 -23.08 14.56 14.49
N ASP A 200 -22.45 13.78 13.62
CA ASP A 200 -21.32 14.34 12.94
C ASP A 200 -21.95 15.58 12.32
N GLU A 201 -21.68 16.73 12.97
CA GLU A 201 -21.55 17.96 12.20
C GLU A 201 -21.03 17.49 10.85
N ALA A 202 -21.74 17.83 9.77
CA ALA A 202 -21.03 17.86 8.52
C ALA A 202 -19.77 18.66 8.86
N ASP A 203 -18.63 17.97 9.02
CA ASP A 203 -17.43 18.41 8.35
C ASP A 203 -18.01 18.86 7.04
N ASP A 204 -18.00 20.17 6.83
CA ASP A 204 -18.39 20.78 5.58
C ASP A 204 -17.58 19.99 4.55
N ASP A 205 -18.18 18.89 4.08
CA ASP A 205 -17.58 17.83 3.30
C ASP A 205 -17.59 18.46 1.93
N VAL A 206 -16.67 19.42 1.78
CA VAL A 206 -16.30 19.97 0.51
C VAL A 206 -15.88 18.75 -0.26
N TRP A 207 -16.77 18.35 -1.15
CA TRP A 207 -16.51 17.43 -2.21
C TRP A 207 -15.81 18.23 -3.31
N PRO A 208 -14.60 17.85 -3.76
CA PRO A 208 -13.88 16.61 -3.45
C PRO A 208 -13.22 16.63 -2.06
N PRO A 209 -13.09 15.47 -1.37
CA PRO A 209 -12.61 15.40 0.02
C PRO A 209 -11.23 16.06 0.16
N GLY A 210 -11.21 17.30 0.65
CA GLY A 210 -9.98 18.06 0.91
C GLY A 210 -9.28 18.62 -0.33
N GLU A 211 -9.43 19.94 -0.56
CA GLU A 211 -8.25 20.76 -0.84
C GLU A 211 -7.52 20.94 0.50
N VAL A 212 -6.29 20.44 0.64
CA VAL A 212 -5.36 20.86 1.70
C VAL A 212 -4.42 21.94 1.19
#